data_AF-A0A954S443-F1
#
_entry.id   AF-A0A954S443-F1
#
_cell.length_a   1.000
_cell.length_b   1.000
_cell.length_c   1.000
_cell.angle_alpha   90.00
_cell.angle_beta   90.00
_cell.angle_gamma   90.00
#
_symmetry.space_group_name_H-M   'P 1'
#
loop_
_entity.id
_entity.type
_entity.pdbx_description
1 polymer ?
#
loop_
_entity_poly.entity_id
_entity_poly.type
_entity_poly.pdbx_seq_one_letter_code
_entity_poly.pdbx_strand_id
1 'polypeptide(L)'
;MQSLSHQILLVWGLILSEFTVPLFGAEPPAKPKKISLWTGEMPPSKGAITVHMPSQNNGATIVICPGGGYGGLVTGAEGHGIARWLNKHGIVGVVLEYELPKGRSMIPLRDAQRAIRYVR
;
A
#
# COMPACT_ATOMS: atom_id res chain seq x y z
N MET A 1 55.95 -29.23 -14.95
CA MET A 1 55.11 -28.66 -13.86
C MET A 1 54.26 -27.48 -14.37
N GLN A 2 53.39 -27.67 -15.36
CA GLN A 2 52.47 -26.61 -15.85
C GLN A 2 51.02 -27.10 -16.07
N SER A 3 50.74 -28.39 -15.83
CA SER A 3 49.45 -29.02 -16.13
C SER A 3 48.47 -29.03 -14.93
N LEU A 4 48.98 -29.08 -13.69
CA LEU A 4 48.11 -29.10 -12.49
C LEU A 4 47.54 -27.73 -12.08
N SER A 5 48.18 -26.62 -12.46
CA SER A 5 47.71 -25.27 -12.11
C SER A 5 46.46 -24.84 -12.89
N HIS A 6 46.24 -25.40 -14.08
CA HIS A 6 45.06 -25.11 -14.89
C HIS A 6 43.85 -25.97 -14.52
N GLN A 7 44.06 -27.19 -14.02
CA GLN A 7 42.95 -28.05 -13.57
C GLN A 7 42.33 -27.58 -12.24
N ILE A 8 43.13 -26.98 -11.35
CA ILE A 8 42.62 -26.48 -10.06
C ILE A 8 41.74 -25.25 -10.26
N LEU A 9 42.08 -24.33 -11.16
CA LEU A 9 41.27 -23.13 -11.44
C LEU A 9 39.90 -23.44 -12.08
N LEU A 10 39.79 -24.55 -12.81
CA LEU A 10 38.52 -24.96 -13.44
C LEU A 10 37.52 -25.56 -12.43
N VAL A 11 38.00 -26.20 -11.36
CA VAL A 11 37.14 -26.79 -10.32
C VAL A 11 36.54 -25.72 -9.40
N TRP A 12 37.23 -24.60 -9.19
CA TRP A 12 36.69 -23.46 -8.42
C TRP A 12 35.66 -22.62 -9.19
N GLY A 13 35.67 -22.65 -10.53
CA GLY A 13 34.72 -21.91 -11.37
C GLY A 13 33.33 -22.53 -11.48
N LEU A 14 33.20 -23.84 -11.24
CA LEU A 14 31.95 -24.60 -11.44
C LEU A 14 31.06 -24.70 -10.19
N ILE A 15 31.54 -24.29 -9.01
CA ILE A 15 30.78 -24.41 -7.74
C ILE A 15 29.95 -23.15 -7.42
N LEU A 16 30.13 -22.05 -8.16
CA LEU A 16 29.40 -20.79 -7.90
C LEU A 16 28.29 -20.45 -8.90
N SER A 17 27.99 -21.30 -9.89
CA SER A 17 26.92 -21.00 -10.88
C SER A 17 25.52 -21.50 -10.50
N GLU A 18 25.40 -22.39 -9.51
CA GLU A 18 24.13 -23.11 -9.25
C GLU A 18 23.36 -22.64 -8.01
N PHE A 19 23.89 -21.69 -7.22
CA PHE A 19 23.14 -21.07 -6.13
C PHE A 19 22.55 -19.72 -6.55
N THR A 20 21.77 -19.72 -7.64
CA THR A 20 20.70 -18.71 -7.74
C THR A 20 19.63 -19.12 -6.74
N VAL A 21 19.79 -18.68 -5.50
CA VAL A 21 18.65 -18.59 -4.57
C VAL A 21 17.61 -17.75 -5.32
N PRO A 22 16.41 -18.26 -5.60
CA PRO A 22 15.37 -17.38 -6.05
C PRO A 22 15.17 -16.41 -4.89
N LEU A 23 15.62 -15.16 -5.05
CA LEU A 23 15.00 -14.04 -4.37
C LEU A 23 13.53 -14.22 -4.70
N PHE A 24 12.79 -14.84 -3.77
CA PHE A 24 11.37 -15.07 -3.87
C PHE A 24 10.78 -13.67 -3.99
N GLY A 25 10.66 -13.25 -5.25
CA GLY A 25 10.39 -11.89 -5.62
C GLY A 25 8.94 -11.68 -5.27
N ALA A 26 8.69 -11.13 -4.08
CA ALA A 26 7.49 -10.37 -3.89
C ALA A 26 7.49 -9.34 -5.01
N GLU A 27 6.63 -9.55 -6.01
CA GLU A 27 6.39 -8.58 -7.06
C GLU A 27 6.23 -7.21 -6.38
N PRO A 28 6.93 -6.15 -6.85
CA PRO A 28 6.84 -4.85 -6.21
C PRO A 28 5.36 -4.49 -6.04
N PRO A 29 4.93 -4.09 -4.83
CA PRO A 29 3.51 -3.92 -4.54
C PRO A 29 2.89 -2.97 -5.57
N ALA A 30 1.77 -3.39 -6.14
CA ALA A 30 1.05 -2.60 -7.14
C ALA A 30 0.85 -1.16 -6.63
N LYS A 31 1.06 -0.19 -7.52
CA LYS A 31 0.93 1.23 -7.15
C LYS A 31 -0.46 1.50 -6.58
N PRO A 32 -0.58 2.19 -5.43
CA PRO A 32 -1.87 2.48 -4.83
C PRO A 32 -2.76 3.29 -5.78
N LYS A 33 -4.06 2.94 -5.84
CA LYS A 33 -5.03 3.58 -6.73
C LYS A 33 -5.83 4.64 -5.97
N LYS A 34 -5.71 5.90 -6.38
CA LYS A 34 -6.50 7.02 -5.81
C LYS A 34 -7.81 7.21 -6.57
N ILE A 35 -8.89 7.42 -5.83
CA ILE A 35 -10.27 7.53 -6.35
C ILE A 35 -10.96 8.67 -5.62
N SER A 36 -11.55 9.61 -6.37
CA SER A 36 -12.42 10.64 -5.79
C SER A 36 -13.73 10.02 -5.32
N LEU A 37 -14.18 10.33 -4.11
CA LEU A 37 -15.48 9.85 -3.63
C LEU A 37 -16.64 10.65 -4.22
N TRP A 38 -16.38 11.89 -4.62
CA TRP A 38 -17.40 12.82 -5.09
C TRP A 38 -17.19 13.12 -6.57
N THR A 39 -18.22 12.85 -7.37
CA THR A 39 -18.31 13.18 -8.79
C THR A 39 -19.66 13.84 -9.05
N GLY A 40 -19.65 15.11 -9.49
CA GLY A 40 -20.86 15.83 -9.92
C GLY A 40 -21.83 16.32 -8.82
N GLU A 41 -21.57 16.08 -7.53
CA GLU A 41 -22.45 16.51 -6.43
C GLU A 41 -22.04 17.87 -5.83
N MET A 42 -23.05 18.68 -5.44
CA MET A 42 -22.89 19.99 -4.79
C MET A 42 -23.45 20.00 -3.35
N PRO A 43 -22.76 20.63 -2.37
CA PRO A 43 -21.46 21.27 -2.49
C PRO A 43 -20.35 20.22 -2.68
N PRO A 44 -19.39 20.47 -3.59
CA PRO A 44 -18.35 19.51 -3.91
C PRO A 44 -17.49 19.28 -2.68
N SER A 45 -17.46 18.05 -2.19
CA SER A 45 -16.51 17.67 -1.15
C SER A 45 -15.25 17.07 -1.75
N LYS A 46 -14.12 17.36 -1.14
CA LYS A 46 -12.80 16.95 -1.64
C LYS A 46 -12.38 15.56 -1.17
N GLY A 47 -13.29 14.82 -0.52
CA GLY A 47 -13.04 13.47 -0.02
C GLY A 47 -12.56 12.51 -1.12
N ALA A 48 -11.46 11.82 -0.86
CA ALA A 48 -10.89 10.81 -1.74
C ALA A 48 -10.42 9.58 -0.96
N ILE A 49 -10.34 8.43 -1.62
CA ILE A 49 -9.72 7.23 -1.06
C ILE A 49 -8.51 6.82 -1.88
N THR A 50 -7.53 6.22 -1.23
CA THR A 50 -6.41 5.55 -1.88
C THR A 50 -6.39 4.09 -1.48
N VAL A 51 -6.57 3.20 -2.45
CA VAL A 51 -6.63 1.74 -2.24
C VAL A 51 -5.23 1.15 -2.39
N HIS A 52 -4.79 0.44 -1.36
CA HIS A 52 -3.55 -0.35 -1.34
C HIS A 52 -3.93 -1.82 -1.40
N MET A 53 -3.57 -2.49 -2.49
CA MET A 53 -3.85 -3.92 -2.66
C MET A 53 -2.69 -4.77 -2.12
N PRO A 54 -2.95 -5.82 -1.32
CA PRO A 54 -1.94 -6.81 -0.98
C PRO A 54 -1.63 -7.69 -2.20
N SER A 55 -0.47 -8.35 -2.20
CA SER A 55 -0.12 -9.34 -3.23
C SER A 55 -0.97 -10.61 -3.13
N GLN A 56 -1.36 -11.00 -1.91
CA GLN A 56 -2.29 -12.09 -1.64
C GLN A 56 -3.42 -11.55 -0.77
N ASN A 57 -4.65 -11.59 -1.26
CA ASN A 57 -5.81 -11.01 -0.56
C ASN A 57 -6.50 -12.08 0.31
N ASN A 58 -6.69 -11.79 1.60
CA ASN A 58 -7.36 -12.66 2.57
C ASN A 58 -8.88 -12.38 2.69
N GLY A 59 -9.41 -11.43 1.91
CA GLY A 59 -10.82 -11.04 1.90
C GLY A 59 -11.18 -9.90 2.85
N ALA A 60 -10.28 -9.50 3.76
CA ALA A 60 -10.53 -8.40 4.68
C ALA A 60 -10.15 -7.04 4.06
N THR A 61 -10.95 -6.02 4.34
CA THR A 61 -10.71 -4.63 3.93
C THR A 61 -10.88 -3.69 5.12
N ILE A 62 -9.94 -2.75 5.28
CA ILE A 62 -9.96 -1.75 6.37
C ILE A 62 -9.91 -0.35 5.77
N VAL A 63 -10.88 0.48 6.14
CA VAL A 63 -10.86 1.93 5.88
C VAL A 63 -10.09 2.62 6.99
N ILE A 64 -9.02 3.30 6.61
CA ILE A 64 -8.11 4.02 7.50
C ILE A 64 -8.47 5.51 7.43
N CYS A 65 -8.82 6.09 8.56
CA CYS A 65 -9.03 7.53 8.72
C CYS A 65 -7.76 8.12 9.36
N PRO A 66 -6.87 8.77 8.59
CA PRO A 66 -5.66 9.39 9.14
C PRO A 66 -6.01 10.45 10.19
N GLY A 67 -5.18 10.59 11.20
CA GLY A 67 -5.33 11.61 12.24
C GLY A 67 -4.85 12.99 11.79
N GLY A 68 -4.61 13.85 12.78
CA GLY A 68 -4.32 15.28 12.59
C GLY A 68 -5.32 16.21 13.29
N GLY A 69 -6.15 15.68 14.18
CA GLY A 69 -7.02 16.47 15.07
C GLY A 69 -8.01 17.40 14.35
N TYR A 70 -8.39 17.06 13.11
CA TYR A 70 -9.18 17.90 12.21
C TYR A 70 -8.56 19.26 11.81
N GLY A 71 -7.32 19.53 12.20
CA GLY A 71 -6.50 20.65 11.71
C GLY A 71 -5.64 20.28 10.51
N GLY A 72 -5.40 18.99 10.29
CA GLY A 72 -4.64 18.45 9.16
C GLY A 72 -4.91 16.96 8.95
N LEU A 73 -4.15 16.35 8.03
CA LEU A 73 -4.21 14.93 7.70
C LEU A 73 -2.80 14.33 7.69
N VAL A 74 -2.55 13.34 8.55
CA VAL A 74 -1.27 12.62 8.61
C VAL A 74 -1.31 11.38 7.70
N THR A 75 -1.44 11.58 6.40
CA THR A 75 -1.62 10.47 5.42
C THR A 75 -0.38 9.61 5.24
N GLY A 76 0.82 10.11 5.54
CA GLY A 76 2.07 9.38 5.37
C GLY A 76 2.18 8.17 6.31
N ALA A 77 2.38 8.44 7.60
CA ALA A 77 2.59 7.40 8.61
C ALA A 77 1.28 6.71 9.03
N GLU A 78 0.26 7.49 9.40
CA GLU A 78 -1.01 6.98 9.91
C GLU A 78 -1.96 6.47 8.81
N GLY A 79 -1.76 6.93 7.56
CA GLY A 79 -2.48 6.43 6.40
C GLY A 79 -1.72 5.33 5.66
N HIS A 80 -0.88 5.72 4.70
CA HIS A 80 -0.20 4.82 3.78
C HIS A 80 0.78 3.87 4.47
N GLY A 81 1.40 4.28 5.58
CA GLY A 81 2.24 3.42 6.42
C GLY A 81 1.45 2.23 6.98
N ILE A 82 0.30 2.52 7.57
CA ILE A 82 -0.62 1.49 8.08
C ILE A 82 -1.17 0.62 6.95
N ALA A 83 -1.57 1.21 5.82
CA ALA A 83 -2.05 0.45 4.66
C ALA A 83 -1.00 -0.55 4.15
N ARG A 84 0.27 -0.14 4.03
CA ARG A 84 1.36 -1.05 3.65
C ARG A 84 1.60 -2.14 4.69
N TRP A 85 1.45 -1.84 5.98
CA TRP A 85 1.57 -2.85 7.03
C TRP A 85 0.44 -3.87 6.97
N LEU A 86 -0.81 -3.44 6.75
CA LEU A 86 -1.97 -4.29 6.54
C LEU A 86 -1.79 -5.20 5.32
N ASN A 87 -1.27 -4.66 4.22
CA ASN A 87 -1.03 -5.45 3.01
C ASN A 87 -0.08 -6.64 3.22
N LYS A 88 0.88 -6.53 4.16
CA LYS A 88 1.77 -7.66 4.53
C LYS A 88 1.02 -8.83 5.18
N HIS A 89 -0.18 -8.58 5.69
CA HIS A 89 -1.07 -9.56 6.31
C HIS A 89 -2.21 -9.98 5.37
N GLY A 90 -2.14 -9.57 4.10
CA GLY A 90 -3.15 -9.87 3.09
C GLY A 90 -4.45 -9.06 3.19
N ILE A 91 -4.45 -7.99 3.97
CA ILE A 91 -5.62 -7.12 4.18
C ILE A 91 -5.55 -5.94 3.20
N VAL A 92 -6.66 -5.60 2.56
CA VAL A 92 -6.78 -4.39 1.72
C VAL A 92 -6.83 -3.15 2.60
N GLY A 93 -5.83 -2.26 2.46
CA GLY A 93 -5.81 -0.96 3.14
C GLY A 93 -6.42 0.14 2.28
N VAL A 94 -7.45 0.84 2.77
CA VAL A 94 -8.10 1.97 2.07
C VAL A 94 -7.91 3.24 2.87
N VAL A 95 -7.02 4.12 2.43
CA VAL A 95 -6.73 5.39 3.12
C VAL A 95 -7.73 6.46 2.70
N LEU A 96 -8.49 7.00 3.66
CA LEU A 96 -9.45 8.08 3.44
C LEU A 96 -8.79 9.46 3.65
N GLU A 97 -8.70 10.23 2.58
CA GLU A 97 -8.40 11.66 2.63
C GLU A 97 -9.72 12.43 2.74
N TYR A 98 -10.23 12.59 3.96
CA TYR A 98 -11.49 13.32 4.21
C TYR A 98 -11.30 14.83 4.17
N GLU A 99 -12.37 15.57 3.86
CA GLU A 99 -12.35 17.02 3.96
C GLU A 99 -12.42 17.49 5.42
N LEU A 100 -11.55 18.43 5.78
CA LEU A 100 -11.51 18.98 7.13
C LEU A 100 -12.83 19.70 7.47
N PRO A 101 -13.34 19.56 8.70
CA PRO A 101 -14.68 20.04 9.06
C PRO A 101 -14.83 21.55 8.95
N LYS A 102 -13.80 22.34 9.28
CA LYS A 102 -13.89 23.83 9.36
C LYS A 102 -15.14 24.29 10.14
N GLY A 103 -15.36 23.69 11.31
CA GLY A 103 -16.56 23.92 12.14
C GLY A 103 -17.80 23.09 11.77
N ARG A 104 -17.75 22.31 10.68
CA ARG A 104 -18.86 21.47 10.19
C ARG A 104 -18.51 19.98 10.34
N SER A 105 -18.81 19.41 11.50
CA SER A 105 -18.49 18.01 11.86
C SER A 105 -19.10 16.96 10.91
N MET A 106 -20.20 17.30 10.23
CA MET A 106 -20.87 16.41 9.28
C MET A 106 -20.04 16.11 8.01
N ILE A 107 -19.07 16.96 7.67
CA ILE A 107 -18.26 16.78 6.45
C ILE A 107 -17.39 15.52 6.52
N PRO A 108 -16.47 15.38 7.50
CA PRO A 108 -15.64 14.17 7.60
C PRO A 108 -16.46 12.92 7.86
N LEU A 109 -17.59 13.03 8.59
CA LEU A 109 -18.50 11.90 8.79
C LEU A 109 -19.11 11.40 7.48
N ARG A 110 -19.58 12.32 6.63
CA ARG A 110 -20.19 11.99 5.35
C ARG A 110 -19.16 11.34 4.40
N ASP A 111 -17.93 11.83 4.40
CA ASP A 111 -16.82 11.22 3.66
C ASP A 111 -16.52 9.80 4.13
N ALA A 112 -16.45 9.58 5.46
CA ALA A 112 -16.24 8.25 6.03
C ALA A 112 -17.37 7.27 5.67
N GLN A 113 -18.62 7.72 5.78
CA GLN A 113 -19.77 6.90 5.38
C GLN A 113 -19.74 6.56 3.88
N ARG A 114 -19.34 7.51 3.02
CA ARG A 114 -19.23 7.28 1.58
C ARG A 114 -18.07 6.33 1.25
N ALA A 115 -16.94 6.45 1.94
CA ALA A 115 -15.83 5.51 1.82
C ALA A 115 -16.27 4.08 2.18
N ILE A 116 -16.99 3.90 3.29
CA ILE A 116 -17.53 2.59 3.69
C ILE A 116 -18.49 2.04 2.63
N ARG A 117 -19.39 2.87 2.08
CA ARG A 117 -20.29 2.46 0.99
C ARG A 117 -19.54 2.08 -0.28
N TYR A 118 -18.40 2.71 -0.55
CA TYR A 118 -17.59 2.42 -1.74
C TYR A 118 -16.89 1.06 -1.66
N VAL A 119 -16.45 0.66 -0.46
CA VAL A 119 -15.66 -0.56 -0.26
C VAL A 119 -16.48 -1.80 0.09
N ARG A 120 -17.80 -1.64 0.28
CA ARG A 120 -18.76 -2.73 0.55
C ARG A 120 -19.29 -3.30 -0.77
#